data_AF-A0ABD0KED3-F1
#
_entry.id   AF-A0ABD0KED3-F1
#
_cell.length_a   1.000
_cell.length_b   1.000
_cell.length_c   1.000
_cell.angle_alpha   90.00
_cell.angle_beta   90.00
_cell.angle_gamma   90.00
#
_symmetry.space_group_name_H-M   'P 1'
#
loop_
_entity.id
_entity.type
_entity.pdbx_description
1 polymer ?
#
loop_
_entity_poly.entity_id
_entity_poly.type
_entity_poly.pdbx_seq_one_letter_code
_entity_poly.pdbx_strand_id
1 'polypeptide(L)'
;MEFCNKLGIPPVPVTEREVALFATYLARRLKPSSVRQYINIVRIMHLEAGLGHPFEQSWLVKTTLRGIDREKGREVDSHCITVLVKWSKNNQFRERVHKVNLPVLEPHPLCPVAAVVSAFRLQGPQAPSSPAFSLTATAFARRLRYLVAGRTDISSHSFRRGGATWALSCGVPGEVIKVMGDWKSSAYLAYVDQIPQLTLDYYRTKMCTNLPTA
;
A
#
# COMPACT_ATOMS: atom_id res chain seq x y z
N MET A 1 22.63 -17.96 18.83
CA MET A 1 22.57 -18.78 20.05
C MET A 1 22.72 -17.99 21.36
N GLU A 2 23.15 -16.72 21.33
CA GLU A 2 23.32 -15.91 22.56
C GLU A 2 22.03 -15.77 23.40
N PHE A 3 20.86 -15.64 22.77
CA PHE A 3 19.56 -15.57 23.46
C PHE A 3 19.18 -16.87 24.17
N CYS A 4 19.26 -18.00 23.46
CA CYS A 4 19.01 -19.34 23.99
C CYS A 4 19.90 -19.63 25.20
N ASN A 5 21.20 -19.34 25.08
CA ASN A 5 22.16 -19.55 26.17
C ASN A 5 21.88 -18.67 27.39
N LYS A 6 21.45 -17.41 27.18
CA LYS A 6 21.10 -16.48 28.28
C LYS A 6 19.86 -16.90 29.07
N LEU A 7 18.92 -17.59 28.43
CA LEU A 7 17.65 -17.98 29.06
C LEU A 7 17.53 -19.48 29.33
N GLY A 8 18.53 -20.28 28.95
CA GLY A 8 18.49 -21.73 29.07
C GLY A 8 17.41 -22.39 28.20
N ILE A 9 17.05 -21.77 27.08
CA ILE A 9 15.96 -22.22 26.20
C ILE A 9 16.56 -22.99 25.02
N PRO A 10 16.06 -24.20 24.67
CA PRO A 10 16.50 -24.91 23.48
C PRO A 10 16.13 -24.13 22.20
N PRO A 11 16.93 -24.19 21.13
CA PRO A 11 16.60 -23.48 19.89
C PRO A 11 15.32 -24.02 19.23
N VAL A 12 15.06 -25.32 19.35
CA VAL A 12 13.88 -26.05 18.87
C VAL A 12 13.69 -27.28 19.77
N PRO A 13 12.47 -27.64 20.20
CA PRO A 13 11.19 -26.95 20.02
C PRO A 13 11.09 -25.71 20.91
N VAL A 14 10.47 -24.65 20.39
CA VAL A 14 10.26 -23.39 21.13
C VAL A 14 8.77 -23.07 21.23
N THR A 15 8.35 -22.57 22.39
CA THR A 15 6.96 -22.21 22.68
C THR A 15 6.61 -20.82 22.14
N GLU A 16 5.31 -20.51 22.04
CA GLU A 16 4.82 -19.20 21.61
C GLU A 16 5.37 -18.04 22.48
N ARG A 17 5.49 -18.27 23.79
CA ARG A 17 5.99 -17.28 24.75
C ARG A 17 7.47 -16.98 24.52
N GLU A 18 8.25 -18.01 24.25
CA GLU A 18 9.69 -17.90 24.00
C GLU A 18 9.97 -17.21 22.66
N VAL A 19 9.14 -17.44 21.63
CA VAL A 19 9.22 -16.66 20.37
C VAL A 19 8.86 -15.20 20.59
N ALA A 20 7.83 -14.90 21.39
CA ALA A 20 7.49 -13.52 21.73
C ALA A 20 8.64 -12.82 22.49
N LEU A 21 9.28 -13.50 23.44
CA LEU A 21 10.47 -13.01 24.14
C LEU A 21 11.67 -12.82 23.21
N PHE A 22 11.87 -13.74 22.28
CA PHE A 22 12.92 -13.62 21.28
C PHE A 22 12.67 -12.42 20.36
N ALA A 23 11.42 -12.23 19.91
CA ALA A 23 11.02 -11.10 19.09
C ALA A 23 11.27 -9.76 19.80
N THR A 24 10.90 -9.64 21.08
CA THR A 24 11.15 -8.43 21.87
C THR A 24 12.64 -8.22 22.14
N TYR A 25 13.40 -9.28 22.41
CA TYR A 25 14.86 -9.21 22.55
C TYR A 25 15.53 -8.69 21.29
N LEU A 26 15.20 -9.24 20.11
CA LEU A 26 15.72 -8.78 18.83
C LEU A 26 15.30 -7.34 18.54
N ALA A 27 14.06 -6.97 18.86
CA ALA A 27 13.58 -5.62 18.70
C ALA A 27 14.38 -4.60 19.52
N ARG A 28 15.17 -4.97 20.53
CA ARG A 28 16.06 -3.99 21.21
C ARG A 28 17.13 -3.41 20.29
N ARG A 29 17.57 -4.17 19.27
CA ARG A 29 18.70 -3.80 18.40
C ARG A 29 18.36 -3.78 16.91
N LEU A 30 17.32 -4.49 16.49
CA LEU A 30 16.96 -4.65 15.09
C LEU A 30 15.68 -3.89 14.71
N LYS A 31 15.50 -3.69 13.40
CA LYS A 31 14.28 -3.12 12.81
C LYS A 31 13.16 -4.18 12.74
N PRO A 32 11.87 -3.78 12.71
CA PRO A 32 10.75 -4.73 12.70
C PRO A 32 10.76 -5.73 11.54
N SER A 33 11.22 -5.32 10.36
CA SER A 33 11.38 -6.19 9.18
C SER A 33 12.39 -7.32 9.45
N SER A 34 13.56 -6.98 9.98
CA SER A 34 14.56 -7.96 10.39
C SER A 34 14.02 -8.91 11.46
N VAL A 35 13.32 -8.42 12.48
CA VAL A 35 12.71 -9.26 13.53
C VAL A 35 11.80 -10.34 12.91
N ARG A 36 10.98 -9.98 11.90
CA ARG A 36 10.13 -10.95 11.18
C ARG A 36 10.94 -11.99 10.43
N GLN A 37 12.04 -11.59 9.78
CA GLN A 37 12.94 -12.52 9.10
C GLN A 37 13.53 -13.53 10.09
N TYR A 38 13.99 -13.08 11.26
CA TYR A 38 14.50 -13.99 12.29
C TYR A 38 13.43 -14.95 12.82
N ILE A 39 12.19 -14.50 13.04
CA ILE A 39 11.09 -15.39 13.42
C ILE A 39 10.78 -16.40 12.31
N ASN A 40 10.86 -15.99 11.04
CA ASN A 40 10.72 -16.90 9.91
C ASN A 40 11.86 -17.95 9.86
N ILE A 41 13.08 -17.60 10.29
CA ILE A 41 14.17 -18.59 10.45
C ILE A 41 13.83 -19.61 11.55
N VAL A 42 13.30 -19.17 12.70
CA VAL A 42 12.86 -20.09 13.77
C VAL A 42 11.77 -21.05 13.26
N ARG A 43 10.85 -20.55 12.44
CA ARG A 43 9.86 -21.38 11.75
C ARG A 43 10.52 -22.43 10.84
N ILE A 44 11.51 -22.04 10.03
CA ILE A 44 12.24 -22.98 9.16
C ILE A 44 12.94 -24.06 9.98
N MET A 45 13.60 -23.69 11.07
CA MET A 45 14.27 -24.65 11.97
C MET A 45 13.29 -25.68 12.58
N HIS A 46 12.05 -25.28 12.86
CA HIS A 46 11.01 -26.22 13.32
C HIS A 46 10.62 -27.21 12.22
N LEU A 47 10.43 -26.72 10.99
CA LEU A 47 10.09 -27.55 9.85
C LEU A 47 11.20 -28.56 9.52
N GLU A 48 12.47 -28.13 9.57
CA GLU A 48 13.62 -29.00 9.38
C GLU A 48 13.73 -30.09 10.46
N ALA A 49 13.30 -29.80 11.69
CA ALA A 49 13.24 -30.75 12.78
C ALA A 49 11.99 -31.67 12.72
N GLY A 50 11.18 -31.60 11.66
CA GLY A 50 9.95 -32.39 11.52
C GLY A 50 8.81 -31.93 12.44
N LEU A 51 8.92 -30.75 13.04
CA LEU A 51 7.87 -30.16 13.88
C LEU A 51 6.90 -29.34 13.03
N GLY A 52 5.66 -29.24 13.50
CA GLY A 52 4.62 -28.43 12.83
C GLY A 52 4.94 -26.92 12.82
N HIS A 53 4.03 -26.12 12.27
CA HIS A 53 4.15 -24.66 12.23
C HIS A 53 3.46 -23.99 13.46
N PRO A 54 4.12 -23.80 14.61
CA PRO A 54 3.47 -23.31 15.83
C PRO A 54 3.05 -21.82 15.83
N PHE A 55 3.62 -20.96 14.97
CA PHE A 55 3.54 -19.50 15.22
C PHE A 55 2.51 -18.71 14.38
N GLU A 56 1.96 -19.28 13.30
CA GLU A 56 1.03 -18.55 12.42
C GLU A 56 -0.34 -18.34 13.07
N GLN A 57 -0.72 -19.22 13.99
CA GLN A 57 -1.99 -19.14 14.71
C GLN A 57 -1.86 -18.45 16.08
N SER A 58 -0.65 -18.34 16.62
CA SER A 58 -0.40 -17.69 17.91
C SER A 58 -0.81 -16.21 17.92
N TRP A 59 -1.82 -15.91 18.73
CA TRP A 59 -2.24 -14.53 18.99
C TRP A 59 -1.16 -13.72 19.71
N LEU A 60 -0.39 -14.37 20.59
CA LEU A 60 0.67 -13.75 21.38
C LEU A 60 1.81 -13.22 20.50
N VAL A 61 2.29 -14.05 19.56
CA VAL A 61 3.35 -13.64 18.62
C VAL A 61 2.84 -12.51 17.71
N LYS A 62 1.60 -12.61 17.21
CA LYS A 62 0.99 -11.57 16.36
C LYS A 62 0.86 -10.22 17.07
N THR A 63 0.37 -10.20 18.30
CA THR A 63 0.21 -8.97 19.08
C THR A 63 1.56 -8.37 19.47
N THR A 64 2.53 -9.20 19.83
CA THR A 64 3.92 -8.79 20.11
C THR A 64 4.55 -8.11 18.89
N LEU A 65 4.50 -8.75 17.72
CA LEU A 65 4.99 -8.16 16.47
C LEU A 65 4.28 -6.87 16.08
N ARG A 66 2.97 -6.77 16.36
CA ARG A 66 2.21 -5.54 16.14
C ARG A 66 2.62 -4.43 17.11
N GLY A 67 2.96 -4.77 18.35
CA GLY A 67 3.53 -3.83 19.32
C GLY A 67 4.88 -3.28 18.86
N ILE A 68 5.78 -4.17 18.43
CA ILE A 68 7.10 -3.81 17.90
C ILE A 68 6.98 -2.88 16.68
N ASP A 69 6.05 -3.17 15.76
CA ASP A 69 5.75 -2.28 14.62
C ASP A 69 5.32 -0.87 15.04
N ARG A 70 4.52 -0.76 16.11
CA ARG A 70 3.98 0.51 16.58
C ARG A 70 5.04 1.35 17.28
N GLU A 71 5.85 0.71 18.12
CA GLU A 71 6.91 1.38 18.88
C GLU A 71 8.05 1.85 17.97
N LYS A 72 8.47 1.00 17.02
CA LYS A 72 9.61 1.29 16.15
C LYS A 72 9.25 1.93 14.81
N GLY A 73 7.96 1.99 14.47
CA GLY A 73 7.48 2.32 13.15
C GLY A 73 7.64 1.14 12.19
N ARG A 74 6.58 0.85 11.42
CA ARG A 74 6.69 -0.07 10.29
C ARG A 74 7.59 0.59 9.24
N GLU A 75 8.57 -0.14 8.71
CA GLU A 75 9.35 0.34 7.57
C GLU A 75 8.38 0.75 6.47
N VAL A 76 8.38 2.05 6.16
CA VAL A 76 7.76 2.58 4.95
C VAL A 76 8.72 2.17 3.84
N ASP A 77 8.20 1.53 2.80
CA ASP A 77 9.01 1.24 1.61
C ASP A 77 9.70 2.54 1.17
N SER A 78 11.02 2.50 1.03
CA SER A 78 11.80 3.71 0.70
C SER A 78 11.48 4.25 -0.69
N HIS A 79 10.76 3.47 -1.52
CA HIS A 79 10.41 3.81 -2.88
C HIS A 79 8.92 4.12 -3.07
N CYS A 80 8.04 3.88 -2.08
CA CYS A 80 6.63 4.24 -2.21
C CYS A 80 5.88 4.40 -0.88
N ILE A 81 4.78 5.17 -0.93
CA ILE A 81 3.77 5.19 0.14
C ILE A 81 2.53 4.44 -0.36
N THR A 82 2.08 3.43 0.38
CA THR A 82 0.80 2.77 0.10
C THR A 82 -0.33 3.37 0.94
N VAL A 83 -1.34 3.95 0.26
CA VAL A 83 -2.59 4.39 0.88
C VAL A 83 -3.61 3.26 0.83
N LEU A 84 -4.14 2.89 2.01
CA LEU A 84 -5.14 1.84 2.15
C LEU A 84 -6.54 2.45 2.32
N VAL A 85 -7.33 2.40 1.26
CA VAL A 85 -8.73 2.86 1.27
C VAL A 85 -9.62 1.69 1.68
N LYS A 86 -9.90 1.61 2.98
CA LYS A 86 -10.75 0.57 3.58
C LYS A 86 -12.25 0.85 3.44
N TRP A 87 -12.62 2.10 3.19
CA TRP A 87 -14.01 2.54 3.09
C TRP A 87 -14.11 3.69 2.11
N SER A 88 -15.12 3.65 1.25
CA SER A 88 -15.42 4.69 0.26
C SER A 88 -16.90 4.65 -0.09
N LYS A 89 -17.39 5.65 -0.82
CA LYS A 89 -18.78 5.67 -1.31
C LYS A 89 -19.16 4.40 -2.11
N ASN A 90 -18.18 3.77 -2.77
CA ASN A 90 -18.36 2.58 -3.61
C ASN A 90 -17.94 1.28 -2.89
N ASN A 91 -17.62 1.36 -1.60
CA ASN A 91 -17.20 0.26 -0.75
C ASN A 91 -17.74 0.48 0.67
N GLN A 92 -19.06 0.65 0.76
CA GLN A 92 -19.73 0.97 2.03
C GLN A 92 -19.64 -0.19 3.03
N PHE A 93 -19.70 -1.44 2.54
CA PHE A 93 -19.66 -2.68 3.34
C PHE A 93 -18.24 -3.21 3.61
N ARG A 94 -17.19 -2.49 3.17
CA ARG A 94 -15.77 -2.87 3.40
C ARG A 94 -15.40 -4.26 2.84
N GLU A 95 -16.07 -4.68 1.78
CA GLU A 95 -15.86 -5.97 1.10
C GLU A 95 -14.43 -6.11 0.54
N ARG A 96 -13.77 -4.99 0.27
CA ARG A 96 -12.41 -4.94 -0.26
C ARG A 96 -11.58 -3.84 0.41
N VAL A 97 -10.26 -3.92 0.26
CA VAL A 97 -9.33 -2.82 0.60
C VAL A 97 -8.66 -2.38 -0.69
N HIS A 98 -8.99 -1.17 -1.15
CA HIS A 98 -8.33 -0.61 -2.33
C HIS A 98 -6.97 -0.03 -1.93
N LYS A 99 -5.93 -0.44 -2.65
CA LYS A 99 -4.53 -0.06 -2.39
C LYS A 99 -4.08 0.91 -3.47
N VAL A 100 -3.63 2.08 -3.07
CA VAL A 100 -3.03 3.08 -3.96
C VAL A 100 -1.55 3.19 -3.63
N ASN A 101 -0.68 2.84 -4.57
CA ASN A 101 0.76 2.98 -4.40
C ASN A 101 1.21 4.33 -4.98
N LEU A 102 1.84 5.15 -4.15
CA LEU A 102 2.41 6.44 -4.50
C LEU A 102 3.93 6.27 -4.65
N PRO A 103 4.49 6.19 -5.86
CA PRO A 103 5.92 6.00 -6.04
C PRO A 103 6.70 7.26 -5.68
N VAL A 104 7.93 7.09 -5.19
CA VAL A 104 8.91 8.18 -5.13
C VAL A 104 9.28 8.55 -6.57
N LEU A 105 9.19 9.84 -6.88
CA LEU A 105 9.77 10.40 -8.09
C LEU A 105 11.13 11.00 -7.72
N GLU A 106 12.19 10.56 -8.39
CA GLU A 106 13.53 11.18 -8.35
C GLU A 106 13.42 12.69 -8.54
N PRO A 107 14.20 13.50 -7.80
CA PRO A 107 13.82 14.82 -7.29
C PRO A 107 12.91 15.60 -8.25
N HIS A 108 11.60 15.44 -8.02
CA HIS A 108 10.57 16.02 -8.87
C HIS A 108 9.60 16.86 -8.03
N PRO A 109 9.22 18.08 -8.47
CA PRO A 109 8.31 18.96 -7.73
C PRO A 109 6.91 18.34 -7.52
N LEU A 110 6.54 17.36 -8.34
CA LEU A 110 5.29 16.60 -8.21
C LEU A 110 5.45 15.22 -7.55
N CYS A 111 6.56 14.97 -6.84
CA CYS A 111 6.76 13.71 -6.13
C CYS A 111 5.65 13.50 -5.08
N PRO A 112 4.81 12.45 -5.20
CA PRO A 112 3.66 12.28 -4.32
C PRO A 112 4.08 11.91 -2.90
N VAL A 113 5.20 11.17 -2.76
CA VAL A 113 5.77 10.86 -1.44
C VAL A 113 6.24 12.13 -0.73
N ALA A 114 6.97 13.01 -1.43
CA ALA A 114 7.40 14.29 -0.88
C ALA A 114 6.21 15.18 -0.49
N ALA A 115 5.16 15.21 -1.32
CA ALA A 115 3.94 15.96 -1.05
C ALA A 115 3.20 15.48 0.20
N VAL A 116 3.05 14.16 0.38
CA VAL A 116 2.40 13.57 1.57
C VAL A 116 3.23 13.83 2.82
N VAL A 117 4.56 13.61 2.76
CA VAL A 117 5.45 13.87 3.90
C VAL A 117 5.39 15.35 4.31
N SER A 118 5.40 16.27 3.35
CA SER A 118 5.27 17.70 3.61
C SER A 118 3.93 18.04 4.26
N ALA A 119 2.82 17.50 3.73
CA ALA A 119 1.48 17.72 4.29
C ALA A 119 1.38 17.24 5.74
N PHE A 120 1.94 16.08 6.06
CA PHE A 120 1.88 15.52 7.43
C PHE A 120 2.79 16.28 8.39
N ARG A 121 3.94 16.76 7.93
CA ARG A 121 4.81 17.66 8.72
C ARG A 121 4.08 18.95 9.09
N LEU A 122 3.35 19.55 8.14
CA LEU A 122 2.57 20.77 8.37
C LEU A 122 1.37 20.53 9.30
N GLN A 123 0.73 19.36 9.23
CA GLN A 123 -0.40 19.00 10.10
C GLN A 123 0.02 18.69 11.55
N GLY A 124 1.28 18.26 11.74
CA GLY A 124 1.83 17.91 13.06
C GLY A 124 1.27 16.60 13.62
N PRO A 125 1.62 16.26 14.88
CA PRO A 125 1.11 15.06 15.56
C PRO A 125 -0.41 15.12 15.72
N GLN A 126 -1.07 14.00 15.43
CA GLN A 126 -2.52 13.88 15.50
C GLN A 126 -2.92 12.59 16.21
N ALA A 127 -4.14 12.55 16.75
CA ALA A 127 -4.68 11.34 17.35
C ALA A 127 -4.82 10.22 16.28
N PRO A 128 -4.73 8.93 16.67
CA PRO A 128 -4.87 7.82 15.71
C PRO A 128 -6.19 7.76 14.94
N SER A 129 -7.24 8.40 15.47
CA SER A 129 -8.57 8.53 14.85
C SER A 129 -8.76 9.80 14.02
N SER A 130 -7.77 10.71 14.03
CA SER A 130 -7.85 11.95 13.25
C SER A 130 -7.80 11.66 11.74
N PRO A 131 -8.45 12.51 10.91
CA PRO A 131 -8.33 12.41 9.46
C PRO A 131 -6.87 12.52 9.01
N ALA A 132 -6.44 11.59 8.15
CA ALA A 132 -5.10 11.62 7.55
C ALA A 132 -4.87 12.86 6.68
N PHE A 133 -5.93 13.39 6.07
CA PHE A 133 -5.90 14.65 5.32
C PHE A 133 -7.05 15.53 5.79
N SER A 134 -6.74 16.72 6.30
CA SER A 134 -7.73 17.72 6.71
C SER A 134 -8.27 18.50 5.50
N LEU A 135 -8.79 17.79 4.50
CA LEU A 135 -9.27 18.36 3.24
C LEU A 135 -10.68 17.87 2.91
N THR A 136 -11.63 18.79 2.86
CA THR A 136 -13.01 18.48 2.42
C THR A 136 -13.13 18.58 0.90
N ALA A 137 -14.11 17.87 0.31
CA ALA A 137 -14.38 17.95 -1.12
C ALA A 137 -14.69 19.39 -1.58
N THR A 138 -15.41 20.17 -0.76
CA THR A 138 -15.73 21.57 -1.04
C THR A 138 -14.50 22.47 -0.99
N ALA A 139 -13.63 22.29 0.02
CA ALA A 139 -12.38 23.03 0.13
C ALA A 139 -11.45 22.72 -1.05
N PHE A 140 -11.35 21.45 -1.42
CA PHE A 140 -10.59 21.02 -2.59
C PHE A 140 -11.15 21.63 -3.88
N ALA A 141 -12.45 21.54 -4.14
CA ALA A 141 -13.06 22.09 -5.33
C ALA A 141 -12.89 23.62 -5.44
N ARG A 142 -12.99 24.34 -4.31
CA ARG A 142 -12.74 25.78 -4.26
C ARG A 142 -11.28 26.10 -4.59
N ARG A 143 -10.32 25.36 -4.01
CA ARG A 143 -8.89 25.55 -4.30
C ARG A 143 -8.56 25.20 -5.74
N LEU A 144 -9.14 24.13 -6.28
CA LEU A 144 -8.96 23.73 -7.67
C LEU A 144 -9.40 24.84 -8.62
N ARG A 145 -10.61 25.38 -8.45
CA ARG A 145 -11.11 26.49 -9.29
C ARG A 145 -10.16 27.69 -9.31
N TYR A 146 -9.56 28.02 -8.17
CA TYR A 146 -8.55 29.07 -8.10
C TYR A 146 -7.30 28.71 -8.92
N LEU A 147 -6.78 27.48 -8.78
CA LEU A 147 -5.59 27.02 -9.49
C LEU A 147 -5.78 26.92 -11.01
N VAL A 148 -7.00 26.62 -11.48
CA VAL A 148 -7.31 26.52 -12.91
C VAL A 148 -7.88 27.81 -13.50
N ALA A 149 -7.62 28.95 -12.86
CA ALA A 149 -8.05 30.27 -13.30
C ALA A 149 -9.56 30.36 -13.60
N GLY A 150 -10.39 29.72 -12.76
CA GLY A 150 -11.85 29.79 -12.86
C GLY A 150 -12.49 28.91 -13.93
N ARG A 151 -11.71 28.08 -14.65
CA ARG A 151 -12.29 27.13 -15.62
C ARG A 151 -13.35 26.24 -14.99
N THR A 152 -14.54 26.26 -15.57
CA THR A 152 -15.74 25.56 -15.08
C THR A 152 -15.85 24.12 -15.59
N ASP A 153 -15.13 23.80 -16.66
CA ASP A 153 -15.11 22.47 -17.27
C ASP A 153 -14.06 21.53 -16.64
N ILE A 154 -13.19 22.07 -15.77
CA ILE A 154 -12.29 21.28 -14.93
C ILE A 154 -12.91 21.11 -13.54
N SER A 155 -13.17 19.86 -13.17
CA SER A 155 -13.67 19.47 -11.85
C SER A 155 -12.73 18.49 -11.18
N SER A 156 -13.00 18.15 -9.91
CA SER A 156 -12.32 17.05 -9.23
C SER A 156 -12.44 15.72 -10.00
N HIS A 157 -13.56 15.52 -10.70
CA HIS A 157 -13.78 14.34 -11.54
C HIS A 157 -12.86 14.32 -12.78
N SER A 158 -12.43 15.48 -13.27
CA SER A 158 -11.55 15.57 -14.45
C SER A 158 -10.20 14.89 -14.19
N PHE A 159 -9.66 14.93 -12.97
CA PHE A 159 -8.44 14.19 -12.61
C PHE A 159 -8.60 12.68 -12.78
N ARG A 160 -9.74 12.13 -12.36
CA ARG A 160 -10.01 10.70 -12.48
C ARG A 160 -10.13 10.26 -13.94
N ARG A 161 -10.78 11.08 -14.78
CA ARG A 161 -10.91 10.84 -16.23
C ARG A 161 -9.55 10.96 -16.91
N GLY A 162 -8.87 12.10 -16.73
CA GLY A 162 -7.58 12.37 -17.33
C GLY A 162 -6.51 11.34 -16.94
N GLY A 163 -6.49 10.87 -15.69
CA GLY A 163 -5.59 9.81 -15.25
C GLY A 163 -5.83 8.47 -15.96
N ALA A 164 -7.09 8.08 -16.17
CA ALA A 164 -7.43 6.89 -16.94
C ALA A 164 -7.01 7.01 -18.41
N THR A 165 -7.32 8.16 -19.03
CA THR A 165 -6.94 8.45 -20.41
C THR A 165 -5.42 8.46 -20.58
N TRP A 166 -4.68 9.05 -19.64
CA TRP A 166 -3.22 9.08 -19.67
C TRP A 166 -2.62 7.68 -19.49
N ALA A 167 -3.10 6.90 -18.50
CA ALA A 167 -2.64 5.53 -18.32
C ALA A 167 -2.86 4.68 -19.58
N LEU A 168 -4.00 4.86 -20.25
CA LEU A 168 -4.25 4.20 -21.53
C LEU A 168 -3.30 4.68 -22.63
N SER A 169 -2.99 5.99 -22.69
CA SER A 169 -1.99 6.52 -23.63
C SER A 169 -0.58 5.94 -23.40
N CYS A 170 -0.27 5.53 -22.16
CA CYS A 170 0.94 4.80 -21.82
C CYS A 170 0.88 3.29 -22.15
N GLY A 171 -0.23 2.81 -22.73
CA GLY A 171 -0.41 1.41 -23.09
C GLY A 171 -0.81 0.50 -21.93
N VAL A 172 -1.26 1.05 -20.80
CA VAL A 172 -1.68 0.24 -19.65
C VAL A 172 -2.97 -0.52 -19.98
N PRO A 173 -3.07 -1.83 -19.69
CA PRO A 173 -4.28 -2.61 -19.92
C PRO A 173 -5.51 -2.04 -19.19
N GLY A 174 -6.67 -2.13 -19.84
CA GLY A 174 -7.93 -1.59 -19.31
C GLY A 174 -8.33 -2.21 -17.97
N GLU A 175 -8.04 -3.50 -17.77
CA GLU A 175 -8.26 -4.22 -16.52
C GLU A 175 -7.41 -3.63 -15.39
N VAL A 176 -6.15 -3.28 -15.68
CA VAL A 176 -5.25 -2.66 -14.72
C VAL A 176 -5.73 -1.25 -14.38
N ILE A 177 -6.17 -0.47 -15.38
CA ILE A 177 -6.79 0.86 -15.15
C ILE A 177 -8.05 0.72 -14.29
N LYS A 178 -8.91 -0.26 -14.58
CA LYS A 178 -10.12 -0.56 -13.81
C LYS A 178 -9.80 -0.82 -12.34
N VAL A 179 -8.77 -1.64 -12.09
CA VAL A 179 -8.30 -1.95 -10.73
C VAL A 179 -7.69 -0.72 -10.06
N MET A 180 -6.81 0.01 -10.75
CA MET A 180 -6.13 1.20 -10.22
C MET A 180 -7.08 2.31 -9.80
N GLY A 181 -8.17 2.52 -10.53
CA GLY A 181 -9.15 3.55 -10.17
C GLY A 181 -10.38 3.02 -9.42
N ASP A 182 -10.36 1.80 -8.89
CA ASP A 182 -11.45 1.21 -8.09
C ASP A 182 -12.82 1.26 -8.79
N TRP A 183 -12.86 0.89 -10.07
CA TRP A 183 -14.11 0.83 -10.85
C TRP A 183 -14.81 -0.52 -10.69
N LYS A 184 -16.07 -0.50 -10.24
CA LYS A 184 -16.91 -1.71 -10.13
C LYS A 184 -17.38 -2.20 -11.51
N SER A 185 -17.68 -1.29 -12.43
CA SER A 185 -18.23 -1.57 -13.76
C SER A 185 -17.29 -1.13 -14.89
N SER A 186 -17.69 -1.42 -16.13
CA SER A 186 -17.07 -0.94 -17.37
C SER A 186 -17.25 0.56 -17.63
N ALA A 187 -17.73 1.35 -16.66
CA ALA A 187 -17.91 2.80 -16.81
C ALA A 187 -16.63 3.56 -17.17
N TYR A 188 -15.44 2.98 -16.92
CA TYR A 188 -14.18 3.56 -17.38
C TYR A 188 -14.02 3.52 -18.91
N LEU A 189 -14.66 2.57 -19.60
CA LEU A 189 -14.64 2.48 -21.07
C LEU A 189 -15.27 3.72 -21.72
N ALA A 190 -16.30 4.31 -21.11
CA ALA A 190 -16.90 5.54 -21.61
C ALA A 190 -15.93 6.74 -21.62
N TYR A 191 -14.83 6.68 -20.84
CA TYR A 191 -13.76 7.69 -20.90
C TYR A 191 -12.67 7.35 -21.91
N VAL A 192 -12.56 6.07 -22.25
CA VAL A 192 -11.64 5.53 -23.25
C VAL A 192 -12.18 5.76 -24.67
N ASP A 193 -13.50 5.70 -24.86
CA ASP A 193 -14.19 5.91 -26.14
C ASP A 193 -14.12 7.36 -26.65
N GLN A 194 -13.64 8.31 -25.84
CA GLN A 194 -13.39 9.69 -26.25
C GLN A 194 -12.01 9.90 -26.88
N ILE A 195 -11.17 8.86 -26.91
CA ILE A 195 -9.91 8.88 -27.61
C ILE A 195 -10.20 8.55 -29.09
N PRO A 196 -9.69 9.32 -30.07
CA PRO A 196 -9.96 9.09 -31.48
C PRO A 196 -9.77 7.62 -31.88
N GLN A 197 -10.68 7.04 -32.66
CA GLN A 197 -10.70 5.61 -33.03
C GLN A 197 -9.34 5.06 -33.50
N LEU A 198 -8.57 5.87 -34.24
CA LEU A 198 -7.19 5.57 -34.67
C LEU A 198 -6.24 5.17 -33.52
N THR A 199 -6.46 5.68 -32.32
CA THR A 199 -5.66 5.39 -31.13
C THR A 199 -6.10 4.10 -30.45
N LEU A 200 -7.41 3.79 -30.47
CA LEU A 200 -7.96 2.55 -29.95
C LEU A 200 -7.54 1.34 -30.80
N ASP A 201 -7.52 1.49 -32.11
CA ASP A 201 -7.06 0.44 -33.01
C ASP A 201 -5.56 0.16 -32.81
N TYR A 202 -4.74 1.19 -32.66
CA TYR A 202 -3.32 1.05 -32.28
C TYR A 202 -3.12 0.25 -30.98
N TYR A 203 -3.92 0.50 -29.94
CA TYR A 203 -3.82 -0.26 -28.68
C TYR A 203 -4.39 -1.68 -28.76
N ARG A 204 -5.48 -1.89 -29.51
CA ARG A 204 -6.02 -3.24 -29.77
C ARG A 204 -4.99 -4.11 -30.47
N THR A 205 -4.28 -3.59 -31.47
CA THR A 205 -3.23 -4.33 -32.17
C THR A 205 -2.05 -4.65 -31.24
N LYS A 206 -1.61 -3.71 -30.38
CA LYS A 206 -0.52 -3.95 -29.43
C LYS A 206 -0.86 -4.88 -28.26
N MET A 207 -2.13 -4.96 -27.84
CA MET A 207 -2.56 -5.90 -26.79
C MET A 207 -2.71 -7.32 -27.31
N CYS A 208 -3.08 -7.52 -28.58
CA CYS A 208 -3.12 -8.85 -29.19
C CYS A 208 -1.73 -9.46 -29.46
N THR A 209 -0.68 -8.64 -29.63
CA THR A 209 0.68 -9.12 -29.97
C THR A 209 1.57 -9.42 -28.76
N ASN A 210 1.15 -9.12 -27.52
CA ASN A 210 1.97 -9.26 -26.31
C ASN A 210 1.36 -10.15 -25.22
N LEU A 211 0.32 -10.91 -25.52
CA LEU A 211 -0.05 -12.03 -24.66
C LEU A 211 0.96 -13.16 -24.92
N PRO A 212 1.73 -13.62 -23.92
CA PRO A 212 2.52 -14.83 -24.10
C PRO A 212 1.53 -15.95 -24.40
N THR A 213 1.67 -16.55 -25.60
CA THR A 213 1.05 -17.82 -25.91
C THR A 213 1.42 -18.82 -24.82
N ALA A 214 0.41 -19.46 -24.24
CA ALA A 214 0.56 -20.53 -23.26
C ALA A 214 1.41 -21.68 -23.81
#